data_AF-C8W6M5-F1
#
_entry.id   AF-C8W6M5-F1
#
_cell.length_a   1.000
_cell.length_b   1.000
_cell.length_c   1.000
_cell.angle_alpha   90.00
_cell.angle_beta   90.00
_cell.angle_gamma   90.00
#
_symmetry.space_group_name_H-M   'P 1'
#
loop_
_entity.id
_entity.type
_entity.pdbx_description
1 polymer ?
#
loop_
_entity_poly.entity_id
_entity_poly.type
_entity_poly.pdbx_seq_one_letter_code
_entity_poly.pdbx_strand_id
1 'polypeptide(L)'
;MNNLPVSLKPTNQSMLWATKECGTANFGDTRLTHRLVSLAASLIEHPEKSLPEALGQWSDVKAAYRFFDNEKVTVEAIYDAHRKATIEKIKNQPVVLAIQDTTIFNYTLHRETKGLGPIGQAGLSGFFLHSCLAASAEGVPLGILAHRLWVRSLEPKEKTHKKRPIEDKESVRWIDVTREVAETVSPFTKVVMVGDRESDIFDLFLLASANQYDILVRAAWNRRIDQSHDYLWPVVESAPVLGRTVINIPRADKRPEREAVVLTLQAATVTLKPPKHRGKEKLAAPTLNALLVQEQSPPEGEKPIEWMLLTTLPVTTMVKYL
;
A
#
# COMPACT_ATOMS: atom_id res chain seq x y z
N MET A 1 -24.85 -37.89 -5.60
CA MET A 1 -25.16 -37.22 -4.32
C MET A 1 -23.84 -36.83 -3.69
N ASN A 2 -23.40 -35.59 -3.88
CA ASN A 2 -22.21 -35.11 -3.18
C ASN A 2 -22.61 -34.87 -1.73
N ASN A 3 -21.97 -35.58 -0.81
CA ASN A 3 -22.06 -35.30 0.61
C ASN A 3 -21.51 -33.88 0.84
N LEU A 4 -22.40 -32.90 0.85
CA LEU A 4 -22.09 -31.59 1.42
C LEU A 4 -21.69 -31.84 2.88
N PRO A 5 -20.52 -31.37 3.32
CA PRO A 5 -20.09 -31.58 4.69
C PRO A 5 -21.09 -30.94 5.68
N VAL A 6 -21.12 -31.52 6.88
CA VAL A 6 -21.86 -31.07 8.05
C VAL A 6 -21.76 -29.54 8.20
N SER A 7 -22.86 -28.88 8.59
CA SER A 7 -22.93 -27.42 8.82
C SER A 7 -21.70 -26.91 9.59
N LEU A 8 -20.84 -26.16 8.88
CA LEU A 8 -19.68 -25.49 9.45
C LEU A 8 -20.17 -24.15 10.01
N LYS A 9 -20.77 -24.20 11.20
CA LYS A 9 -21.10 -22.97 11.92
C LYS A 9 -19.79 -22.30 12.35
N PRO A 10 -19.62 -21.00 12.09
CA PRO A 10 -18.42 -20.30 12.50
C PRO A 10 -18.29 -20.32 14.02
N THR A 11 -17.05 -20.42 14.49
CA THR A 11 -16.69 -20.35 15.89
C THR A 11 -17.06 -18.99 16.50
N ASN A 12 -17.20 -18.94 17.82
CA ASN A 12 -17.43 -17.69 18.56
C ASN A 12 -16.32 -16.67 18.31
N GLN A 13 -15.08 -17.13 18.10
CA GLN A 13 -13.93 -16.26 17.82
C GLN A 13 -14.06 -15.59 16.44
N SER A 14 -14.38 -16.35 15.40
CA SER A 14 -14.60 -15.82 14.04
C SER A 14 -15.79 -14.88 13.99
N MET A 15 -16.87 -15.21 14.70
CA MET A 15 -18.04 -14.33 14.82
C MET A 15 -17.70 -13.01 15.53
N LEU A 16 -16.92 -13.07 16.62
CA LEU A 16 -16.48 -11.87 17.34
C LEU A 16 -15.58 -11.00 16.44
N TRP A 17 -14.65 -11.61 15.73
CA TRP A 17 -13.80 -10.92 14.76
C TRP A 17 -14.64 -10.26 13.66
N ALA A 18 -15.51 -11.00 12.98
CA ALA A 18 -16.34 -10.48 11.90
C ALA A 18 -17.29 -9.38 12.38
N THR A 19 -17.82 -9.48 13.60
CA THR A 19 -18.64 -8.42 14.20
C THR A 19 -17.83 -7.14 14.41
N LYS A 20 -16.58 -7.25 14.87
CA LYS A 20 -15.69 -6.09 15.03
C LYS A 20 -15.33 -5.45 13.69
N GLU A 21 -15.02 -6.26 12.67
CA GLU A 21 -14.57 -5.76 11.37
C GLU A 21 -15.71 -5.26 10.48
N CYS A 22 -16.89 -5.86 10.57
CA CYS A 22 -17.97 -5.64 9.59
C CYS A 22 -19.30 -5.18 10.22
N GLY A 23 -19.43 -5.25 11.55
CA GLY A 23 -20.70 -5.02 12.24
C GLY A 23 -21.26 -3.60 12.11
N THR A 24 -20.42 -2.62 11.74
CA THR A 24 -20.84 -1.24 11.51
C THR A 24 -21.18 -0.94 10.04
N ALA A 25 -21.20 -1.94 9.16
CA ALA A 25 -21.56 -1.75 7.77
C ALA A 25 -23.02 -1.28 7.66
N ASN A 26 -23.23 -0.20 6.91
CA ASN A 26 -24.54 0.41 6.75
C ASN A 26 -25.05 0.23 5.31
N PHE A 27 -25.92 -0.75 5.12
CA PHE A 27 -26.61 -1.00 3.85
C PHE A 27 -28.06 -0.47 3.84
N GLY A 28 -28.47 0.27 4.88
CA GLY A 28 -29.87 0.64 5.11
C GLY A 28 -30.79 -0.55 5.46
N ASP A 29 -30.24 -1.74 5.69
CA ASP A 29 -30.94 -2.96 6.10
C ASP A 29 -30.04 -3.79 7.02
N THR A 30 -30.43 -3.91 8.29
CA THR A 30 -29.64 -4.63 9.31
C THR A 30 -29.45 -6.11 8.98
N ARG A 31 -30.36 -6.71 8.20
CA ARG A 31 -30.25 -8.11 7.77
C ARG A 31 -29.06 -8.31 6.82
N LEU A 32 -28.74 -7.31 6.00
CA LEU A 32 -27.55 -7.33 5.14
C LEU A 32 -26.27 -7.21 5.97
N THR A 33 -26.26 -6.36 7.00
CA THR A 33 -25.13 -6.26 7.93
C THR A 33 -24.90 -7.58 8.68
N HIS A 34 -25.96 -8.20 9.20
CA HIS A 34 -25.86 -9.52 9.83
C HIS A 34 -25.35 -10.58 8.83
N ARG A 35 -25.81 -10.54 7.58
CA ARG A 35 -25.33 -11.46 6.54
C ARG A 35 -23.84 -11.26 6.24
N LEU A 36 -23.36 -10.01 6.14
CA LEU A 36 -21.94 -9.72 5.96
C LEU A 36 -21.11 -10.31 7.11
N VAL A 37 -21.52 -10.09 8.36
CA VAL A 37 -20.84 -10.64 9.54
C VAL A 37 -20.79 -12.17 9.49
N SER A 38 -21.90 -12.84 9.21
CA SER A 38 -21.93 -14.30 9.10
C SER A 38 -21.06 -14.81 7.94
N LEU A 39 -21.10 -14.16 6.77
CA LEU A 39 -20.27 -14.54 5.63
C LEU A 39 -18.78 -14.38 5.95
N ALA A 40 -18.37 -13.24 6.50
CA ALA A 40 -16.97 -13.01 6.86
C ALA A 40 -16.48 -14.03 7.91
N ALA A 41 -17.30 -14.36 8.91
CA ALA A 41 -16.99 -15.35 9.93
C ALA A 41 -16.82 -16.77 9.36
N SER A 42 -17.62 -17.15 8.35
CA SER A 42 -17.45 -18.45 7.68
C SER A 42 -16.26 -18.47 6.73
N LEU A 43 -16.01 -17.39 5.99
CA LEU A 43 -14.91 -17.33 5.02
C LEU A 43 -13.54 -17.29 5.68
N ILE A 44 -13.40 -16.66 6.86
CA ILE A 44 -12.11 -16.59 7.57
C ILE A 44 -11.64 -17.96 8.11
N GLU A 45 -12.57 -18.89 8.34
CA GLU A 45 -12.23 -20.25 8.78
C GLU A 45 -11.74 -21.13 7.63
N HIS A 46 -12.05 -20.73 6.39
CA HIS A 46 -11.79 -21.49 5.17
C HIS A 46 -11.31 -20.59 4.02
N PRO A 47 -10.25 -19.79 4.21
CA PRO A 47 -9.83 -18.76 3.25
C PRO A 47 -9.39 -19.31 1.89
N GLU A 48 -8.98 -20.58 1.84
CA GLU A 48 -8.53 -21.27 0.63
C GLU A 48 -9.65 -21.97 -0.16
N LYS A 49 -10.85 -22.06 0.40
CA LYS A 49 -11.95 -22.83 -0.18
C LYS A 49 -12.81 -21.98 -1.11
N SER A 50 -13.46 -22.64 -2.06
CA SER A 50 -14.51 -21.99 -2.86
C SER A 50 -15.70 -21.59 -1.97
N LEU A 51 -16.50 -20.62 -2.41
CA LEU A 51 -17.67 -20.16 -1.67
C LEU A 51 -18.63 -21.31 -1.27
N PRO A 52 -18.94 -22.30 -2.15
CA PRO A 52 -19.74 -23.46 -1.74
C PRO A 52 -19.11 -24.34 -0.67
N GLU A 53 -17.80 -24.56 -0.75
CA GLU A 53 -17.07 -25.40 0.19
C GLU A 53 -16.88 -24.74 1.55
N ALA A 54 -16.66 -23.42 1.58
CA ALA A 54 -16.53 -22.64 2.80
C ALA A 54 -17.85 -22.54 3.58
N LEU A 55 -18.99 -22.49 2.87
CA LEU A 55 -20.31 -22.35 3.50
C LEU A 55 -20.98 -23.68 3.82
N GLY A 56 -20.63 -24.76 3.12
CA GLY A 56 -21.08 -26.13 3.40
C GLY A 56 -22.57 -26.43 3.16
N GLN A 57 -23.46 -25.44 3.17
CA GLN A 57 -24.91 -25.61 3.02
C GLN A 57 -25.46 -24.80 1.85
N TRP A 58 -26.29 -25.42 1.02
CA TRP A 58 -26.82 -24.77 -0.20
C TRP A 58 -27.64 -23.51 0.10
N SER A 59 -28.37 -23.49 1.22
CA SER A 59 -29.11 -22.30 1.66
C SER A 59 -28.20 -21.11 1.92
N ASP A 60 -27.04 -21.34 2.52
CA ASP A 60 -26.07 -20.28 2.82
C ASP A 60 -25.33 -19.84 1.57
N VAL A 61 -25.01 -20.76 0.67
CA VAL A 61 -24.45 -20.45 -0.65
C VAL A 61 -25.40 -19.57 -1.45
N LYS A 62 -26.68 -19.92 -1.52
CA LYS A 62 -27.68 -19.09 -2.22
C LYS A 62 -27.86 -17.73 -1.55
N ALA A 63 -27.79 -17.67 -0.22
CA ALA A 63 -27.83 -16.40 0.51
C ALA A 63 -26.59 -15.53 0.21
N ALA A 64 -25.41 -16.13 0.07
CA ALA A 64 -24.18 -15.45 -0.31
C ALA A 64 -24.26 -14.86 -1.73
N TYR A 65 -24.69 -15.66 -2.71
CA TYR A 65 -24.88 -15.14 -4.08
C TYR A 65 -25.90 -14.00 -4.12
N ARG A 66 -27.04 -14.14 -3.42
CA ARG A 66 -28.03 -13.06 -3.30
C ARG A 66 -27.49 -11.83 -2.58
N PHE A 67 -26.53 -11.98 -1.68
CA PHE A 67 -25.88 -10.87 -0.99
C PHE A 67 -24.95 -10.11 -1.94
N PHE A 68 -24.11 -10.82 -2.70
CA PHE A 68 -23.20 -10.20 -3.67
C PHE A 68 -23.93 -9.59 -4.88
N ASP A 69 -25.09 -10.10 -5.25
CA ASP A 69 -25.94 -9.60 -6.35
C ASP A 69 -26.92 -8.50 -5.89
N ASN A 70 -26.85 -8.06 -4.63
CA ASN A 70 -27.77 -7.06 -4.08
C ASN A 70 -27.26 -5.63 -4.32
N GLU A 71 -28.03 -4.81 -5.04
CA GLU A 71 -27.68 -3.41 -5.34
C GLU A 71 -27.44 -2.53 -4.09
N LYS A 72 -27.99 -2.90 -2.92
CA LYS A 72 -27.74 -2.19 -1.65
C LYS A 72 -26.39 -2.53 -1.03
N VAL A 73 -25.77 -3.64 -1.43
CA VAL A 73 -24.47 -4.09 -0.91
C VAL A 73 -23.38 -3.46 -1.76
N THR A 74 -22.78 -2.40 -1.25
CA THR A 74 -21.71 -1.69 -1.96
C THR A 74 -20.34 -2.01 -1.37
N VAL A 75 -19.29 -1.86 -2.20
CA VAL A 75 -17.91 -2.04 -1.76
C VAL A 75 -17.57 -1.01 -0.69
N GLU A 76 -18.04 0.22 -0.85
CA GLU A 76 -17.82 1.34 0.05
C GLU A 76 -18.40 1.05 1.44
N ALA A 77 -19.61 0.51 1.54
CA ALA A 77 -20.24 0.21 2.83
C ALA A 77 -19.55 -0.94 3.58
N ILE A 78 -19.06 -1.96 2.85
CA ILE A 78 -18.23 -3.03 3.42
C ILE A 78 -16.90 -2.45 3.91
N TYR A 79 -16.26 -1.66 3.05
CA TYR A 79 -14.96 -1.06 3.29
C TYR A 79 -14.98 -0.10 4.48
N ASP A 80 -15.94 0.81 4.55
CA ASP A 80 -16.06 1.80 5.61
C ASP A 80 -16.19 1.15 6.99
N ALA A 81 -16.86 -0.01 7.07
CA ALA A 81 -16.94 -0.77 8.31
C ALA A 81 -15.58 -1.29 8.75
N HIS A 82 -14.86 -1.94 7.84
CA HIS A 82 -13.52 -2.47 8.13
C HIS A 82 -12.51 -1.33 8.41
N ARG A 83 -12.63 -0.22 7.69
CA ARG A 83 -11.83 0.98 7.89
C ARG A 83 -12.04 1.57 9.28
N LYS A 84 -13.29 1.67 9.75
CA LYS A 84 -13.61 2.08 11.13
C LYS A 84 -12.95 1.16 12.15
N ALA A 85 -13.06 -0.15 11.97
CA ALA A 85 -12.39 -1.12 12.85
C ALA A 85 -10.86 -0.94 12.85
N THR A 86 -10.27 -0.67 11.69
CA THR A 86 -8.85 -0.36 11.53
C THR A 86 -8.46 0.91 12.27
N ILE A 87 -9.23 1.99 12.15
CA ILE A 87 -9.01 3.26 12.85
C ILE A 87 -9.03 3.05 14.37
N GLU A 88 -9.99 2.29 14.89
CA GLU A 88 -10.01 1.97 16.33
C GLU A 88 -8.78 1.17 16.77
N LYS A 89 -8.32 0.21 15.95
CA LYS A 89 -7.11 -0.58 16.23
C LYS A 89 -5.84 0.28 16.30
N ILE A 90 -5.70 1.28 15.41
CA ILE A 90 -4.49 2.09 15.33
C ILE A 90 -4.41 3.20 16.39
N LYS A 91 -5.52 3.61 17.02
CA LYS A 91 -5.53 4.69 18.04
C LYS A 91 -4.54 4.45 19.18
N ASN A 92 -4.31 3.19 19.54
CA ASN A 92 -3.42 2.82 20.64
C ASN A 92 -1.97 2.57 20.19
N GLN A 93 -1.65 2.78 18.91
CA GLN A 93 -0.31 2.56 18.39
C GLN A 93 0.52 3.84 18.48
N PRO A 94 1.75 3.78 19.01
CA PRO A 94 2.64 4.94 19.04
C PRO A 94 3.07 5.36 17.64
N VAL A 95 3.25 4.39 16.74
CA VAL A 95 3.61 4.58 15.33
C VAL A 95 2.84 3.59 14.47
N VAL A 96 2.31 4.08 13.35
CA VAL A 96 1.65 3.27 12.33
C VAL A 96 2.40 3.41 11.02
N LEU A 97 2.78 2.27 10.43
CA LEU A 97 3.28 2.21 9.06
C LEU A 97 2.08 2.11 8.12
N ALA A 98 1.86 3.14 7.32
CA ALA A 98 0.81 3.22 6.30
C ALA A 98 1.40 2.81 4.95
N ILE A 99 1.43 1.50 4.70
CA ILE A 99 2.12 0.88 3.57
C ILE A 99 1.23 0.89 2.34
N GLN A 100 1.64 1.58 1.29
CA GLN A 100 0.89 1.71 0.05
C GLN A 100 1.50 0.85 -1.06
N ASP A 101 0.65 0.12 -1.79
CA ASP A 101 1.04 -0.62 -3.00
C ASP A 101 -0.16 -0.85 -3.94
N THR A 102 0.11 -1.15 -5.20
CA THR A 102 -0.90 -1.52 -6.20
C THR A 102 -0.82 -2.99 -6.56
N THR A 103 -1.94 -3.69 -6.42
CA THR A 103 -2.12 -5.04 -6.96
C THR A 103 -3.07 -5.05 -8.16
N ILE A 104 -2.93 -6.07 -8.99
CA ILE A 104 -3.71 -6.28 -10.22
C ILE A 104 -4.55 -7.54 -10.04
N PHE A 105 -5.85 -7.42 -10.22
CA PHE A 105 -6.76 -8.55 -10.24
C PHE A 105 -6.97 -9.02 -11.68
N ASN A 106 -6.35 -10.15 -12.03
CA ASN A 106 -6.44 -10.73 -13.37
C ASN A 106 -7.64 -11.68 -13.50
N TYR A 107 -8.63 -11.28 -14.30
CA TYR A 107 -9.85 -12.04 -14.58
C TYR A 107 -9.94 -12.49 -16.03
N THR A 108 -8.83 -12.55 -16.77
CA THR A 108 -8.78 -12.86 -18.21
C THR A 108 -9.53 -14.14 -18.59
N LEU A 109 -9.50 -15.17 -17.74
CA LEU A 109 -10.17 -16.45 -17.99
C LEU A 109 -11.67 -16.45 -17.61
N HIS A 110 -12.16 -15.40 -16.96
CA HIS A 110 -13.55 -15.26 -16.52
C HIS A 110 -14.33 -14.45 -17.55
N ARG A 111 -14.59 -15.06 -18.71
CA ARG A 111 -15.11 -14.38 -19.91
C ARG A 111 -16.47 -13.72 -19.73
N GLU A 112 -17.27 -14.20 -18.78
CA GLU A 112 -18.60 -13.64 -18.47
C GLU A 112 -18.54 -12.46 -17.50
N THR A 113 -17.39 -12.16 -16.90
CA THR A 113 -17.23 -11.03 -15.98
C THR A 113 -17.24 -9.72 -16.75
N LYS A 114 -18.19 -8.85 -16.43
CA LYS A 114 -18.37 -7.53 -17.06
C LYS A 114 -17.62 -6.45 -16.28
N GLY A 115 -17.45 -5.28 -16.91
CA GLY A 115 -16.84 -4.11 -16.26
C GLY A 115 -15.32 -4.19 -16.06
N LEU A 116 -14.65 -5.12 -16.73
CA LEU A 116 -13.19 -5.25 -16.70
C LEU A 116 -12.53 -4.43 -17.80
N GLY A 117 -11.22 -4.16 -17.64
CA GLY A 117 -10.43 -3.40 -18.60
C GLY A 117 -8.99 -3.91 -18.72
N PRO A 118 -8.18 -3.31 -19.60
CA PRO A 118 -6.83 -3.76 -19.87
C PRO A 118 -5.92 -3.62 -18.65
N ILE A 119 -5.19 -4.69 -18.31
CA ILE A 119 -4.29 -4.74 -17.14
C ILE A 119 -2.79 -4.83 -17.47
N GLY A 120 -2.42 -4.68 -18.75
CA GLY A 120 -1.03 -4.74 -19.17
C GLY A 120 -0.91 -5.09 -20.64
N GLN A 121 -0.36 -6.28 -20.91
CA GLN A 121 -0.21 -6.79 -22.27
C GLN A 121 -1.58 -7.01 -22.95
N ALA A 122 -1.57 -7.02 -24.29
CA ALA A 122 -2.77 -7.27 -25.08
C ALA A 122 -3.42 -8.60 -24.70
N GLY A 123 -4.75 -8.59 -24.56
CA GLY A 123 -5.54 -9.78 -24.20
C GLY A 123 -5.70 -10.03 -22.70
N LEU A 124 -4.99 -9.31 -21.83
CA LEU A 124 -5.20 -9.41 -20.38
C LEU A 124 -6.28 -8.43 -19.90
N SER A 125 -7.25 -8.94 -19.13
CA SER A 125 -8.40 -8.19 -18.63
C SER A 125 -8.59 -8.34 -17.12
N GLY A 126 -8.91 -7.24 -16.44
CA GLY A 126 -9.02 -7.18 -14.99
C GLY A 126 -9.27 -5.78 -14.45
N PHE A 127 -8.89 -5.56 -13.19
CA PHE A 127 -8.93 -4.25 -12.54
C PHE A 127 -7.75 -4.09 -11.57
N PHE A 128 -7.58 -2.88 -11.05
CA PHE A 128 -6.50 -2.51 -10.16
C PHE A 128 -7.03 -2.13 -8.78
N LEU A 129 -6.28 -2.47 -7.75
CA LEU A 129 -6.49 -2.02 -6.38
C LEU A 129 -5.19 -1.39 -5.89
N HIS A 130 -5.25 -0.12 -5.52
CA HIS A 130 -4.20 0.51 -4.72
C HIS A 130 -4.70 0.59 -3.29
N SER A 131 -3.95 0.04 -2.35
CA SER A 131 -4.37 -0.08 -0.95
C SER A 131 -3.31 0.49 -0.01
N CYS A 132 -3.76 1.07 1.10
CA CYS A 132 -2.93 1.43 2.23
C CYS A 132 -3.18 0.47 3.40
N LEU A 133 -2.22 -0.42 3.65
CA LEU A 133 -2.22 -1.34 4.79
C LEU A 133 -1.59 -0.64 6.00
N ALA A 134 -2.32 -0.55 7.11
CA ALA A 134 -1.75 -0.20 8.40
C ALA A 134 -1.00 -1.40 8.99
N ALA A 135 0.21 -1.16 9.48
CA ALA A 135 0.96 -2.07 10.32
C ALA A 135 1.53 -1.35 11.55
N SER A 136 1.77 -2.06 12.64
CA SER A 136 2.55 -1.54 13.77
C SER A 136 4.02 -1.37 13.39
N ALA A 137 4.81 -0.74 14.27
CA ALA A 137 6.26 -0.60 14.07
C ALA A 137 6.99 -1.97 14.00
N GLU A 138 6.43 -2.99 14.63
CA GLU A 138 6.92 -4.38 14.63
C GLU A 138 6.45 -5.17 13.39
N GLY A 139 5.68 -4.56 12.50
CA GLY A 139 5.18 -5.20 11.28
C GLY A 139 3.90 -6.02 11.47
N VAL A 140 3.19 -5.87 12.59
CA VAL A 140 1.90 -6.55 12.80
C VAL A 140 0.83 -5.86 11.93
N PRO A 141 0.14 -6.58 11.02
CA PRO A 141 -0.94 -5.99 10.21
C PRO A 141 -2.14 -5.59 11.07
N LEU A 142 -2.65 -4.37 10.88
CA LEU A 142 -3.75 -3.79 11.66
C LEU A 142 -5.05 -3.62 10.84
N GLY A 143 -4.94 -3.52 9.51
CA GLY A 143 -6.08 -3.44 8.59
C GLY A 143 -5.87 -2.40 7.48
N ILE A 144 -6.90 -2.14 6.67
CA ILE A 144 -6.80 -1.21 5.52
C ILE A 144 -7.28 0.20 5.89
N LEU A 145 -6.45 1.22 5.63
CA LEU A 145 -6.74 2.63 5.94
C LEU A 145 -7.36 3.42 4.80
N ALA A 146 -7.09 3.04 3.55
CA ALA A 146 -7.59 3.69 2.34
C ALA A 146 -7.40 2.74 1.15
N HIS A 147 -8.25 2.85 0.14
CA HIS A 147 -8.00 2.19 -1.15
C HIS A 147 -8.54 2.96 -2.35
N ARG A 148 -8.05 2.64 -3.55
CA ARG A 148 -8.62 3.07 -4.83
C ARG A 148 -8.77 1.85 -5.72
N LEU A 149 -9.99 1.61 -6.19
CA LEU A 149 -10.32 0.62 -7.21
C LEU A 149 -10.56 1.33 -8.53
N TRP A 150 -9.96 0.83 -9.60
CA TRP A 150 -10.24 1.37 -10.93
C TRP A 150 -10.02 0.34 -12.03
N VAL A 151 -10.62 0.66 -13.17
CA VAL A 151 -10.49 -0.06 -14.42
C VAL A 151 -9.90 0.92 -15.43
N ARG A 152 -8.88 0.51 -16.19
CA ARG A 152 -8.32 1.36 -17.24
C ARG A 152 -9.29 1.44 -18.42
N SER A 153 -9.39 2.63 -19.01
CA SER A 153 -10.11 2.78 -20.29
C SER A 153 -9.32 2.14 -21.44
N LEU A 154 -10.04 1.64 -22.44
CA LEU A 154 -9.47 1.22 -23.73
C LEU A 154 -9.16 2.42 -24.63
N GLU A 155 -9.70 3.59 -24.32
CA GLU A 155 -9.54 4.78 -25.14
C GLU A 155 -8.11 5.35 -25.02
N PRO A 156 -7.50 5.77 -26.16
CA PRO A 156 -6.19 6.38 -26.14
C PRO A 156 -6.24 7.72 -25.41
N LYS A 157 -5.19 8.03 -24.63
CA LYS A 157 -5.10 9.29 -23.91
C LYS A 157 -4.67 10.41 -24.89
N GLU A 158 -5.42 11.51 -24.93
CA GLU A 158 -5.16 12.65 -25.85
C GLU A 158 -3.82 13.37 -25.60
N LYS A 159 -3.40 13.46 -24.33
CA LYS A 159 -2.17 14.15 -23.91
C LYS A 159 -1.10 13.16 -23.46
N THR A 160 0.15 13.47 -23.79
CA THR A 160 1.30 12.70 -23.30
C THR A 160 1.44 12.78 -21.79
N HIS A 161 2.02 11.74 -21.18
CA HIS A 161 2.15 11.62 -19.72
C HIS A 161 2.74 12.87 -19.04
N LYS A 162 3.77 13.49 -19.64
CA LYS A 162 4.45 14.68 -19.08
C LYS A 162 3.60 15.96 -19.11
N LYS A 163 2.64 16.06 -20.03
CA LYS A 163 1.80 17.26 -20.21
C LYS A 163 0.49 17.21 -19.43
N ARG A 164 0.16 16.06 -18.84
CA ARG A 164 -1.03 15.92 -18.00
C ARG A 164 -0.75 16.46 -16.60
N PRO A 165 -1.74 17.13 -15.98
CA PRO A 165 -1.69 17.42 -14.55
C PRO A 165 -1.71 16.10 -13.75
N ILE A 166 -1.34 16.14 -12.47
CA ILE A 166 -1.17 14.91 -11.67
C ILE A 166 -2.51 14.20 -11.48
N GLU A 167 -3.59 14.96 -11.37
CA GLU A 167 -4.98 14.56 -11.19
C GLU A 167 -5.48 13.63 -12.31
N ASP A 168 -4.98 13.82 -13.54
CA ASP A 168 -5.35 13.01 -14.70
C ASP A 168 -4.48 11.74 -14.86
N LYS A 169 -3.54 11.50 -13.94
CA LYS A 169 -2.60 10.37 -14.00
C LYS A 169 -3.02 9.31 -13.00
N GLU A 170 -2.79 8.05 -13.36
CA GLU A 170 -3.00 6.95 -12.40
C GLU A 170 -2.11 7.09 -11.17
N SER A 171 -0.95 7.77 -11.27
CA SER A 171 -0.08 8.06 -10.13
C SER A 171 -0.75 8.94 -9.05
N VAL A 172 -1.87 9.62 -9.36
CA VAL A 172 -2.64 10.39 -8.36
C VAL A 172 -3.12 9.52 -7.20
N ARG A 173 -3.34 8.22 -7.43
CA ARG A 173 -3.81 7.29 -6.39
C ARG A 173 -2.95 7.29 -5.13
N TRP A 174 -1.64 7.44 -5.25
CA TRP A 174 -0.73 7.54 -4.11
C TRP A 174 -1.01 8.81 -3.29
N ILE A 175 -1.34 9.91 -3.96
CA ILE A 175 -1.63 11.20 -3.34
C ILE A 175 -3.01 11.15 -2.70
N ASP A 176 -4.02 10.64 -3.41
CA ASP A 176 -5.39 10.56 -2.91
C ASP A 176 -5.51 9.66 -1.69
N VAL A 177 -4.86 8.49 -1.72
CA VAL A 177 -4.77 7.59 -0.57
C VAL A 177 -4.05 8.28 0.59
N THR A 178 -2.92 8.94 0.33
CA THR A 178 -2.19 9.68 1.37
C THR A 178 -3.05 10.78 2.02
N ARG A 179 -3.78 11.56 1.21
CA ARG A 179 -4.70 12.61 1.72
C ARG A 179 -5.81 12.02 2.56
N GLU A 180 -6.46 10.97 2.08
CA GLU A 180 -7.57 10.34 2.81
C GLU A 180 -7.13 9.77 4.16
N VAL A 181 -5.93 9.17 4.22
CA VAL A 181 -5.36 8.70 5.49
C VAL A 181 -5.05 9.88 6.40
N ALA A 182 -4.43 10.94 5.88
CA ALA A 182 -4.11 12.15 6.65
C ALA A 182 -5.37 12.85 7.21
N GLU A 183 -6.49 12.82 6.49
CA GLU A 183 -7.76 13.41 6.91
C GLU A 183 -8.52 12.55 7.94
N THR A 184 -8.29 11.24 7.93
CA THR A 184 -9.09 10.30 8.74
C THR A 184 -8.38 9.85 10.01
N VAL A 185 -7.07 9.66 9.96
CA VAL A 185 -6.30 9.21 11.12
C VAL A 185 -6.13 10.38 12.09
N SER A 186 -6.23 10.08 13.40
CA SER A 186 -6.04 11.09 14.43
C SER A 186 -4.67 11.75 14.31
N PRO A 187 -4.57 13.09 14.44
CA PRO A 187 -3.27 13.78 14.44
C PRO A 187 -2.37 13.37 15.63
N PHE A 188 -2.92 12.72 16.65
CA PHE A 188 -2.16 12.20 17.79
C PHE A 188 -1.49 10.84 17.49
N THR A 189 -1.88 10.16 16.42
CA THR A 189 -1.25 8.91 15.98
C THR A 189 -0.15 9.25 14.98
N LYS A 190 1.10 8.88 15.28
CA LYS A 190 2.21 9.09 14.33
C LYS A 190 2.07 8.12 13.16
N VAL A 191 1.87 8.65 11.96
CA VAL A 191 1.75 7.86 10.71
C VAL A 191 2.98 8.07 9.84
N VAL A 192 3.56 6.97 9.38
CA VAL A 192 4.62 6.96 8.36
C VAL A 192 4.07 6.33 7.08
N MET A 193 3.86 7.14 6.04
CA MET A 193 3.47 6.66 4.72
C MET A 193 4.67 5.97 4.06
N VAL A 194 4.54 4.68 3.80
CA VAL A 194 5.60 3.87 3.20
C VAL A 194 5.24 3.56 1.75
N GLY A 195 6.16 3.84 0.83
CA GLY A 195 5.96 3.58 -0.59
C GLY A 195 7.25 3.15 -1.30
N ASP A 196 7.07 2.38 -2.37
CA ASP A 196 8.17 1.86 -3.17
C ASP A 196 8.67 2.88 -4.21
N ARG A 197 9.42 2.41 -5.21
CA ARG A 197 9.96 3.24 -6.29
C ARG A 197 8.90 3.92 -7.15
N GLU A 198 7.70 3.37 -7.27
CA GLU A 198 6.61 4.01 -8.00
C GLU A 198 6.09 5.25 -7.27
N SER A 199 6.18 5.27 -5.94
CA SER A 199 5.81 6.41 -5.10
C SER A 199 6.85 7.56 -5.10
N ASP A 200 7.94 7.46 -5.87
CA ASP A 200 8.87 8.57 -6.06
C ASP A 200 8.25 9.65 -6.96
N ILE A 201 7.31 10.40 -6.39
CA ILE A 201 6.47 11.42 -7.03
C ILE A 201 6.70 12.74 -6.31
N PHE A 202 7.04 13.80 -7.07
CA PHE A 202 7.37 15.10 -6.48
C PHE A 202 6.21 15.69 -5.65
N ASP A 203 4.98 15.51 -6.12
CA ASP A 203 3.75 15.97 -5.45
C ASP A 203 3.54 15.30 -4.08
N LEU A 204 4.00 14.05 -3.88
CA LEU A 204 3.96 13.42 -2.56
C LEU A 204 4.92 14.09 -1.57
N PHE A 205 6.10 14.49 -2.05
CA PHE A 205 7.06 15.21 -1.21
C PHE A 205 6.57 16.61 -0.83
N LEU A 206 5.93 17.31 -1.77
CA LEU A 206 5.24 18.57 -1.46
C LEU A 206 4.14 18.39 -0.41
N LEU A 207 3.33 17.34 -0.57
CA LEU A 207 2.24 17.05 0.36
C LEU A 207 2.79 16.72 1.75
N ALA A 208 3.86 15.92 1.85
CA ALA A 208 4.52 15.59 3.11
C ALA A 208 5.08 16.82 3.84
N SER A 209 5.68 17.77 3.11
CA SER A 209 6.17 19.02 3.71
C SER A 209 5.07 19.92 4.27
N ALA A 210 3.80 19.70 3.91
CA ALA A 210 2.67 20.53 4.30
C ALA A 210 1.77 19.91 5.39
N ASN A 211 1.97 18.64 5.74
CA ASN A 211 1.04 17.89 6.59
C ASN A 211 1.73 17.26 7.83
N GLN A 212 0.93 16.75 8.76
CA GLN A 212 1.38 16.16 10.03
C GLN A 212 1.72 14.66 9.95
N TYR A 213 2.10 14.15 8.77
CA TYR A 213 2.51 12.76 8.63
C TYR A 213 3.93 12.67 8.08
N ASP A 214 4.58 11.56 8.40
CA ASP A 214 5.90 11.25 7.89
C ASP A 214 5.81 10.42 6.61
N ILE A 215 6.86 10.45 5.79
CA ILE A 215 6.98 9.57 4.61
C ILE A 215 8.27 8.76 4.66
N LEU A 216 8.27 7.60 4.02
CA LEU A 216 9.43 6.81 3.70
C LEU A 216 9.26 6.23 2.29
N VAL A 217 9.94 6.82 1.32
CA VAL A 217 9.79 6.52 -0.10
C VAL A 217 11.12 6.03 -0.66
N ARG A 218 11.12 4.91 -1.38
CA ARG A 218 12.31 4.47 -2.10
C ARG A 218 12.47 5.31 -3.38
N ALA A 219 13.58 6.03 -3.52
CA ALA A 219 13.82 6.84 -4.70
C ALA A 219 14.03 5.98 -5.96
N ALA A 220 13.42 6.41 -7.05
CA ALA A 220 13.59 5.89 -8.40
C ALA A 220 14.43 6.82 -9.28
N TRP A 221 14.44 8.12 -8.98
CA TRP A 221 15.02 9.16 -9.83
C TRP A 221 16.18 9.87 -9.16
N ASN A 222 17.27 10.06 -9.89
CA ASN A 222 18.35 10.94 -9.46
C ASN A 222 17.90 12.40 -9.62
N ARG A 223 17.20 12.92 -8.60
CA ARG A 223 16.58 14.25 -8.61
C ARG A 223 17.63 15.34 -8.48
N ARG A 224 17.34 16.52 -9.04
CA ARG A 224 18.19 17.70 -8.86
C ARG A 224 18.03 18.26 -7.46
N ILE A 225 19.13 18.68 -6.86
CA ILE A 225 19.11 19.41 -5.61
C ILE A 225 18.88 20.89 -5.90
N ASP A 226 18.06 21.54 -5.07
CA ASP A 226 17.79 22.96 -5.21
C ASP A 226 19.02 23.79 -4.86
N GLN A 227 19.15 24.96 -5.48
CA GLN A 227 20.28 25.89 -5.29
C GLN A 227 21.69 25.30 -5.50
N SER A 228 21.80 24.13 -6.14
CA SER A 228 23.08 23.53 -6.54
C SER A 228 23.03 23.01 -7.98
N HIS A 229 24.18 22.58 -8.49
CA HIS A 229 24.29 21.85 -9.75
C HIS A 229 24.24 20.32 -9.55
N ASP A 230 24.10 19.88 -8.31
CA ASP A 230 24.22 18.47 -7.94
C ASP A 230 22.91 17.71 -8.07
N TYR A 231 23.05 16.40 -7.93
CA TYR A 231 21.96 15.44 -7.95
C TYR A 231 21.97 14.61 -6.66
N LEU A 232 20.80 14.04 -6.35
CA LEU A 232 20.53 13.31 -5.12
C LEU A 232 21.58 12.24 -4.79
N TRP A 233 21.91 11.35 -5.72
CA TRP A 233 22.88 10.27 -5.46
C TRP A 233 24.28 10.81 -5.10
N PRO A 234 24.93 11.65 -5.95
CA PRO A 234 26.25 12.18 -5.63
C PRO A 234 26.33 12.92 -4.29
N VAL A 235 25.28 13.65 -3.91
CA VAL A 235 25.24 14.37 -2.62
C VAL A 235 25.25 13.40 -1.45
N VAL A 236 24.48 12.30 -1.52
CA VAL A 236 24.42 11.34 -0.42
C VAL A 236 25.62 10.40 -0.42
N GLU A 237 26.13 10.01 -1.59
CA GLU A 237 27.34 9.18 -1.75
C GLU A 237 28.60 9.87 -1.23
N SER A 238 28.65 11.21 -1.26
CA SER A 238 29.76 11.99 -0.70
C SER A 238 29.62 12.29 0.79
N ALA A 239 28.45 12.02 1.39
CA ALA A 239 28.24 12.24 2.81
C ALA A 239 29.05 11.24 3.65
N PRO A 240 29.50 11.61 4.87
CA PRO A 240 30.15 10.67 5.76
C PRO A 240 29.29 9.43 6.06
N VAL A 241 29.94 8.27 6.13
CA VAL A 241 29.28 7.03 6.56
C VAL A 241 28.82 7.18 8.01
N LEU A 242 27.51 7.14 8.24
CA LEU A 242 26.89 7.19 9.56
C LEU A 242 27.12 5.91 10.35
N GLY A 243 27.19 4.78 9.66
CA GLY A 243 27.36 3.49 10.30
C GLY A 243 27.24 2.32 9.34
N ARG A 244 27.29 1.11 9.91
CA ARG A 244 27.11 -0.15 9.20
C ARG A 244 26.10 -1.03 9.91
N THR A 245 25.26 -1.71 9.14
CA THR A 245 24.37 -2.75 9.64
C THR A 245 24.61 -4.06 8.90
N VAL A 246 24.15 -5.16 9.46
CA VAL A 246 24.30 -6.49 8.90
C VAL A 246 22.92 -7.10 8.75
N ILE A 247 22.63 -7.66 7.57
CA ILE A 247 21.39 -8.38 7.31
C ILE A 247 21.66 -9.77 6.77
N ASN A 248 20.70 -10.67 7.00
CA ASN A 248 20.65 -11.95 6.31
C ASN A 248 19.64 -11.84 5.17
N ILE A 249 20.05 -12.30 3.99
CA ILE A 249 19.23 -12.28 2.79
C ILE A 249 18.77 -13.70 2.55
N PRO A 250 17.47 -14.00 2.73
CA PRO A 250 16.98 -15.35 2.50
C PRO A 250 17.09 -15.71 1.02
N ARG A 251 17.18 -17.01 0.77
CA ARG A 251 17.08 -17.59 -0.57
C ARG A 251 15.81 -17.11 -1.27
N ALA A 252 15.93 -16.78 -2.55
CA ALA A 252 14.80 -16.57 -3.46
C ALA A 252 15.03 -17.40 -4.74
N ASP A 253 14.01 -17.57 -5.59
CA ASP A 253 14.02 -18.48 -6.75
C ASP A 253 15.34 -18.49 -7.54
N LYS A 254 15.87 -17.30 -7.85
CA LYS A 254 17.09 -17.11 -8.65
C LYS A 254 18.26 -16.49 -7.88
N ARG A 255 18.13 -16.31 -6.56
CA ARG A 255 19.13 -15.65 -5.73
C ARG A 255 19.49 -16.54 -4.54
N PRO A 256 20.77 -16.96 -4.41
CA PRO A 256 21.18 -17.73 -3.25
C PRO A 256 21.00 -16.93 -1.97
N GLU A 257 20.89 -17.64 -0.85
CA GLU A 257 20.98 -17.04 0.46
C GLU A 257 22.34 -16.35 0.63
N ARG A 258 22.35 -15.20 1.29
CA ARG A 258 23.58 -14.47 1.66
C ARG A 258 23.50 -14.09 3.12
N GLU A 259 24.34 -14.71 3.93
CA GLU A 259 24.45 -14.40 5.35
C GLU A 259 25.37 -13.21 5.59
N ALA A 260 25.12 -12.48 6.68
CA ALA A 260 25.98 -11.42 7.18
C ALA A 260 26.35 -10.34 6.15
N VAL A 261 25.41 -9.94 5.29
CA VAL A 261 25.64 -8.89 4.29
C VAL A 261 25.78 -7.54 4.98
N VAL A 262 26.97 -6.96 4.89
CA VAL A 262 27.31 -5.65 5.49
C VAL A 262 26.80 -4.53 4.60
N LEU A 263 25.95 -3.69 5.18
CA LEU A 263 25.40 -2.50 4.54
C LEU A 263 26.01 -1.24 5.16
N THR A 264 26.51 -0.32 4.35
CA THR A 264 26.88 1.04 4.75
C THR A 264 25.66 1.95 4.72
N LEU A 265 25.60 2.88 5.67
CA LEU A 265 24.55 3.87 5.80
C LEU A 265 25.16 5.26 5.66
N GLN A 266 24.73 6.02 4.67
CA GLN A 266 25.10 7.42 4.46
C GLN A 266 23.83 8.26 4.39
N ALA A 267 23.81 9.43 5.01
CA ALA A 267 22.64 10.28 4.94
C ALA A 267 23.00 11.75 4.75
N ALA A 268 22.08 12.46 4.10
CA ALA A 268 22.15 13.90 3.93
C ALA A 268 20.75 14.51 3.96
N THR A 269 20.63 15.73 4.47
CA THR A 269 19.43 16.55 4.27
C THR A 269 19.53 17.20 2.90
N VAL A 270 18.48 17.05 2.10
CA VAL A 270 18.44 17.47 0.70
C VAL A 270 17.17 18.27 0.42
N THR A 271 17.32 19.38 -0.32
CA THR A 271 16.19 20.14 -0.83
C THR A 271 15.98 19.80 -2.30
N LEU A 272 14.83 19.25 -2.65
CA LEU A 272 14.57 18.74 -3.99
C LEU A 272 14.05 19.85 -4.91
N LYS A 273 14.72 20.05 -6.04
CA LYS A 273 14.30 21.04 -7.04
C LYS A 273 13.03 20.58 -7.78
N PRO A 274 12.04 21.47 -7.99
CA PRO A 274 10.88 21.16 -8.82
C PRO A 274 11.24 20.64 -10.21
N PRO A 275 10.47 19.68 -10.78
CA PRO A 275 10.72 19.18 -12.13
C PRO A 275 10.73 20.31 -13.17
N LYS A 276 11.74 20.31 -14.06
CA LYS A 276 11.95 21.39 -15.05
C LYS A 276 10.69 21.73 -15.88
N HIS A 277 9.90 20.73 -16.25
CA HIS A 277 8.68 20.92 -17.05
C HIS A 277 7.55 21.65 -16.29
N ARG A 278 7.63 21.74 -14.96
CA ARG A 278 6.69 22.43 -14.07
C ARG A 278 7.24 23.75 -13.54
N GLY A 279 8.35 24.25 -14.08
CA GLY A 279 9.01 25.48 -13.59
C GLY A 279 8.12 26.74 -13.61
N LYS A 280 7.06 26.77 -14.43
CA LYS A 280 6.09 27.88 -14.47
C LYS A 280 5.15 27.93 -13.27
N GLU A 281 4.97 26.79 -12.58
CA GLU A 281 4.04 26.67 -11.45
C GLU A 281 4.60 27.28 -10.14
N LYS A 282 5.89 27.64 -10.11
CA LYS A 282 6.57 28.20 -8.92
C LYS A 282 6.36 27.37 -7.65
N LEU A 283 6.40 26.04 -7.79
CA LEU A 283 6.27 25.10 -6.68
C LEU A 283 7.40 25.28 -5.67
N ALA A 284 7.10 25.05 -4.39
CA ALA A 284 8.10 24.99 -3.35
C ALA A 284 9.10 23.85 -3.60
N ALA A 285 10.30 23.98 -3.03
CA ALA A 285 11.31 22.91 -3.04
C ALA A 285 11.24 22.18 -1.69
N PRO A 286 10.68 20.95 -1.62
CA PRO A 286 10.55 20.23 -0.36
C PRO A 286 11.94 19.80 0.14
N THR A 287 12.17 19.96 1.45
CA THR A 287 13.38 19.48 2.11
C THR A 287 13.09 18.16 2.81
N LEU A 288 13.91 17.16 2.52
CA LEU A 288 13.80 15.80 3.03
C LEU A 288 15.15 15.33 3.53
N ASN A 289 15.14 14.25 4.28
CA ASN A 289 16.31 13.46 4.60
C ASN A 289 16.43 12.32 3.59
N ALA A 290 17.65 12.10 3.08
CA ALA A 290 17.98 11.00 2.20
C ALA A 290 18.91 10.03 2.94
N LEU A 291 18.61 8.74 2.88
CA LEU A 291 19.41 7.66 3.43
C LEU A 291 19.79 6.71 2.29
N LEU A 292 21.09 6.60 2.03
CA LEU A 292 21.67 5.62 1.12
C LEU A 292 22.11 4.40 1.94
N VAL A 293 21.54 3.25 1.58
CA VAL A 293 21.90 1.94 2.11
C VAL A 293 22.57 1.16 0.98
N GLN A 294 23.85 0.83 1.14
CA GLN A 294 24.63 0.16 0.09
C GLN A 294 25.36 -1.06 0.63
N GLU A 295 25.37 -2.14 -0.16
CA GLU A 295 26.16 -3.32 0.11
C GLU A 295 27.66 -3.03 -0.06
N GLN A 296 28.45 -3.23 1.00
CA GLN A 296 29.87 -2.86 0.99
C GLN A 296 30.73 -3.76 0.08
N SER A 297 30.38 -5.04 -0.03
CA SER A 297 31.17 -6.03 -0.77
C SER A 297 30.25 -7.02 -1.47
N PRO A 298 29.54 -6.59 -2.53
CA PRO A 298 28.64 -7.47 -3.27
C PRO A 298 29.44 -8.62 -3.92
N PRO A 299 28.92 -9.86 -3.90
CA PRO A 299 29.51 -10.97 -4.63
C PRO A 299 29.62 -10.67 -6.12
N GLU A 300 30.64 -11.23 -6.77
CA GLU A 300 30.82 -11.09 -8.21
C GLU A 300 29.60 -11.62 -8.98
N GLY A 301 29.13 -10.85 -9.97
CA GLY A 301 27.95 -11.19 -10.77
C GLY A 301 26.59 -10.95 -10.10
N GLU A 302 26.56 -10.66 -8.80
CA GLU A 302 25.32 -10.31 -8.08
C GLU A 302 25.04 -8.81 -8.14
N LYS A 303 23.76 -8.47 -8.29
CA LYS A 303 23.35 -7.07 -8.23
C LYS A 303 23.45 -6.59 -6.78
N PRO A 304 24.21 -5.52 -6.47
CA PRO A 304 24.35 -5.03 -5.11
C PRO A 304 23.01 -4.57 -4.54
N ILE A 305 22.84 -4.72 -3.23
CA ILE A 305 21.79 -3.97 -2.53
C ILE A 305 22.15 -2.49 -2.57
N GLU A 306 21.24 -1.71 -3.12
CA GLU A 306 21.26 -0.26 -3.04
C GLU A 306 19.84 0.26 -2.85
N TRP A 307 19.59 0.93 -1.72
CA TRP A 307 18.37 1.65 -1.43
C TRP A 307 18.70 3.11 -1.14
N MET A 308 18.28 4.00 -2.04
CA MET A 308 18.13 5.42 -1.73
C MET A 308 16.72 5.62 -1.18
N LEU A 309 16.61 6.04 0.08
CA LEU A 309 15.35 6.26 0.78
C LEU A 309 15.20 7.76 1.07
N LEU A 310 14.05 8.32 0.73
CA LEU A 310 13.67 9.70 1.00
C LEU A 310 12.62 9.72 2.12
N THR A 311 12.86 10.53 3.15
CA THR A 311 12.01 10.56 4.33
C THR A 311 11.94 11.95 4.97
N THR A 312 10.86 12.25 5.66
CA THR A 312 10.76 13.41 6.57
C THR A 312 11.32 13.10 7.97
N LEU A 313 11.49 11.82 8.29
CA LEU A 313 12.01 11.38 9.59
C LEU A 313 13.49 11.79 9.76
N PRO A 314 13.94 12.05 10.99
CA PRO A 314 15.34 12.35 11.27
C PRO A 314 16.24 11.13 10.97
N VAL A 315 17.42 11.39 10.38
CA VAL A 315 18.43 10.38 10.01
C VAL A 315 19.82 10.69 10.59
N THR A 316 19.87 11.46 11.68
CA THR A 316 21.12 12.07 12.19
C THR A 316 21.99 11.11 13.00
N THR A 317 21.46 9.98 13.46
CA THR A 317 22.18 9.06 14.33
C THR A 317 21.90 7.61 13.94
N MET A 318 22.87 6.74 14.22
CA MET A 318 22.67 5.30 14.19
C MET A 318 22.41 4.83 15.62
N VAL A 319 21.15 4.48 15.92
CA VAL A 319 20.79 3.81 17.17
C VAL A 319 20.68 2.32 16.87
N LYS A 320 21.53 1.50 17.50
CA LYS A 320 21.34 0.06 17.49
C LYS A 320 20.20 -0.27 18.45
N TYR A 321 19.06 -0.70 17.91
CA TYR A 321 18.10 -1.45 18.72
C TYR A 321 18.72 -2.83 18.95
N LEU A 322 19.10 -3.10 20.21
CA LEU A 322 19.62 -4.39 20.66
C LEU A 322 18.49 -5.40 20.80
#